data_AF-A0A7C6KVT4-F1
#
_entry.id   AF-A0A7C6KVT4-F1
#
_cell.length_a   1.000
_cell.length_b   1.000
_cell.length_c   1.000
_cell.angle_alpha   90.00
_cell.angle_beta   90.00
_cell.angle_gamma   90.00
#
_symmetry.space_group_name_H-M   'P 1'
#
loop_
_entity.id
_entity.type
_entity.pdbx_description
1 polymer ?
#
loop_
_entity_poly.entity_id
_entity_poly.type
_entity_poly.pdbx_seq_one_letter_code
_entity_poly.pdbx_strand_id
1 'polypeptide(L)'
;MSKRRWLSTVLIFALLLSCFPLGISSAKAATPQQLRQIFDTMDKRTNGGNWYKNNNNESNILSWNQSYVMASYVTMYEATGDTYYLDRFIDHADSVLKTRDSVRGVKDYRGLSTPSWRTGGPNYDLNGQILNGQYYIMGVNTGMISYSFAEFAAIVYNTPALAKYKNKAEIYLQAAKDAVAVHDYEWVDNGSTGYYVFKKGAPYWTDGANLPHNQYLALARTQLAIYQATGDKFYYDRVEKMARLFKNNLTIDQKTGAYIWHYQWGKGLNGWTSSDNLSVNKPSYGGYKRYEDVSHGAIDVDFAYKAYKAGIVFTEEDMIRFGKTVENYLILPNGKVAQFVNGGVEAKYQIMIAHWLRISDYAPSAYPLAEKLITSLTGAGGSGMLAIAMTNLAANGGGGVIIKPQDPVENPPEQPELPVESGEIIINGGFEKNQTGWSGSLVTIKTESNGNKYLTNGYNWQAYQDLNLSAGEYKLTAKTKKLTATTQA
;
A
#
# COMPACT_ATOMS: atom_id res chain seq x y z
N MET A 1 -73.98 51.97 34.98
CA MET A 1 -73.75 50.58 34.51
C MET A 1 -73.96 50.55 33.01
N SER A 2 -72.87 50.68 32.24
CA SER A 2 -72.90 50.68 30.77
C SER A 2 -72.05 49.55 30.20
N LYS A 3 -72.62 48.94 29.16
CA LYS A 3 -72.10 47.90 28.27
C LYS A 3 -70.68 48.16 27.76
N ARG A 4 -69.87 47.09 27.66
CA ARG A 4 -69.04 46.75 26.48
C ARG A 4 -68.29 45.44 26.74
N ARG A 5 -68.73 44.34 26.13
CA ARG A 5 -67.88 43.17 25.84
C ARG A 5 -68.06 42.85 24.36
N TRP A 6 -66.95 42.96 23.64
CA TRP A 6 -66.83 42.67 22.23
C TRP A 6 -66.85 41.15 22.03
N LEU A 7 -67.84 40.63 21.32
CA LEU A 7 -67.77 39.34 20.66
C LEU A 7 -67.14 39.57 19.29
N SER A 8 -66.01 38.92 19.03
CA SER A 8 -65.43 38.83 17.70
C SER A 8 -65.50 37.38 17.24
N THR A 9 -66.37 37.18 16.25
CA THR A 9 -66.58 36.00 15.43
C THR A 9 -65.26 35.56 14.79
N VAL A 10 -64.88 34.29 14.96
CA VAL A 10 -63.86 33.65 14.11
C VAL A 10 -64.53 32.49 13.39
N LEU A 11 -64.70 32.68 12.08
CA LEU A 11 -65.15 31.68 11.12
C LEU A 11 -64.09 30.58 10.98
N ILE A 12 -64.51 29.33 11.14
CA ILE A 12 -63.75 28.15 10.73
C ILE A 12 -63.99 27.98 9.22
N PHE A 13 -63.01 28.36 8.40
CA PHE A 13 -62.94 27.97 7.00
C PHE A 13 -62.20 26.64 6.88
N ALA A 14 -62.91 25.60 6.45
CA ALA A 14 -62.33 24.35 6.02
C ALA A 14 -61.54 24.58 4.72
N LEU A 15 -60.22 24.52 4.81
CA LEU A 15 -59.33 24.45 3.64
C LEU A 15 -59.07 22.97 3.31
N LEU A 16 -59.72 22.51 2.23
CA LEU A 16 -59.32 21.34 1.45
C LEU A 16 -57.89 21.57 0.93
N LEU A 17 -56.90 21.13 1.70
CA LEU A 17 -55.53 20.96 1.22
C LEU A 17 -55.50 19.69 0.36
N SER A 18 -55.62 19.92 -0.94
CA SER A 18 -55.27 18.96 -1.97
C SER A 18 -53.92 18.32 -1.65
N CYS A 19 -53.96 17.00 -1.45
CA CYS A 19 -52.79 16.14 -1.45
C CYS A 19 -52.17 16.17 -2.85
N PHE A 20 -51.26 17.12 -3.08
CA PHE A 20 -50.19 16.88 -4.02
C PHE A 20 -49.10 16.11 -3.25
N PRO A 21 -48.77 14.86 -3.61
CA PRO A 21 -47.50 14.33 -3.18
C PRO A 21 -46.46 15.32 -3.71
N LEU A 22 -45.76 16.01 -2.80
CA LEU A 22 -44.46 16.57 -3.10
C LEU A 22 -43.62 15.36 -3.51
N GLY A 23 -43.61 15.09 -4.81
CA GLY A 23 -42.67 14.17 -5.42
C GLY A 23 -41.31 14.75 -5.10
N ILE A 24 -40.68 14.24 -4.05
CA ILE A 24 -39.24 14.28 -3.92
C ILE A 24 -38.78 13.56 -5.18
N SER A 25 -38.40 14.33 -6.20
CA SER A 25 -37.65 13.80 -7.32
C SER A 25 -36.40 13.21 -6.69
N SER A 26 -36.39 11.90 -6.48
CA SER A 26 -35.15 11.20 -6.26
C SER A 26 -34.33 11.48 -7.51
N ALA A 27 -33.22 12.20 -7.35
CA ALA A 27 -32.25 12.32 -8.43
C ALA A 27 -31.98 10.89 -8.90
N LYS A 28 -32.20 10.63 -10.19
CA LYS A 28 -31.98 9.30 -10.77
C LYS A 28 -30.52 8.92 -10.52
N ALA A 29 -30.27 7.73 -9.99
CA ALA A 29 -28.91 7.21 -9.81
C ALA A 29 -28.13 7.31 -11.13
N ALA A 30 -26.83 7.58 -11.04
CA ALA A 30 -26.00 7.75 -12.22
C ALA A 30 -25.88 6.41 -12.95
N THR A 31 -25.96 6.42 -14.27
CA THR A 31 -25.71 5.20 -15.05
C THR A 31 -24.22 4.86 -15.01
N PRO A 32 -23.82 3.58 -15.21
CA PRO A 32 -22.41 3.21 -15.33
C PRO A 32 -21.66 4.04 -16.38
N GLN A 33 -22.32 4.41 -17.49
CA GLN A 33 -21.74 5.27 -18.52
C GLN A 33 -21.50 6.70 -18.02
N GLN A 34 -22.40 7.26 -17.21
CA GLN A 34 -22.20 8.58 -16.60
C GLN A 34 -21.06 8.57 -15.59
N LEU A 35 -20.97 7.54 -14.76
CA LEU A 35 -19.87 7.37 -13.79
C LEU A 35 -18.52 7.22 -14.49
N ARG A 36 -18.48 6.47 -15.60
CA ARG A 36 -17.29 6.35 -16.44
C ARG A 36 -16.91 7.69 -17.06
N GLN A 37 -17.89 8.45 -17.57
CA GLN A 37 -17.64 9.77 -18.13
C GLN A 37 -17.09 10.77 -17.09
N ILE A 38 -17.54 10.69 -15.84
CA ILE A 38 -16.98 11.50 -14.74
C ILE A 38 -15.49 11.18 -14.55
N PHE A 39 -15.12 9.89 -14.54
CA PHE A 39 -13.72 9.47 -14.45
C PHE A 39 -12.89 10.02 -15.61
N ASP A 40 -13.30 9.75 -16.86
CA ASP A 40 -12.54 10.10 -18.05
C ASP A 40 -12.40 11.63 -18.22
N THR A 41 -13.44 12.39 -17.83
CA THR A 41 -13.40 13.86 -17.83
C THR A 41 -12.44 14.39 -16.78
N MET A 42 -12.46 13.83 -15.56
CA MET A 42 -11.58 14.24 -14.48
C MET A 42 -10.11 13.92 -14.79
N ASP A 43 -9.85 12.75 -15.38
CA ASP A 43 -8.55 12.30 -15.86
C ASP A 43 -7.96 13.29 -16.86
N LYS A 44 -8.69 13.54 -17.96
CA LYS A 44 -8.24 14.43 -19.03
C LYS A 44 -8.02 15.86 -18.56
N ARG A 45 -8.84 16.35 -17.63
CA ARG A 45 -8.75 17.72 -17.14
C ARG A 45 -7.48 17.98 -16.32
N THR A 46 -6.95 16.98 -15.62
CA THR A 46 -5.83 17.17 -14.70
C THR A 46 -4.51 16.86 -15.39
N ASN A 47 -3.77 17.91 -15.77
CA ASN A 47 -2.48 17.79 -16.45
C ASN A 47 -2.54 16.90 -17.72
N GLY A 48 -3.66 16.95 -18.46
CA GLY A 48 -3.87 16.12 -19.64
C GLY A 48 -3.86 14.60 -19.36
N GLY A 49 -4.21 14.19 -18.15
CA GLY A 49 -4.10 12.81 -17.68
C GLY A 49 -2.69 12.42 -17.21
N ASN A 50 -1.67 13.29 -17.28
CA ASN A 50 -0.32 12.91 -16.81
C ASN A 50 -0.18 12.93 -15.29
N TRP A 51 -1.11 13.58 -14.57
CA TRP A 51 -1.12 13.68 -13.12
C TRP A 51 0.27 14.02 -12.55
N TYR A 52 0.82 13.11 -11.74
CA TYR A 52 2.08 13.26 -11.02
C TYR A 52 3.13 12.21 -11.44
N LYS A 53 2.96 11.57 -12.61
CA LYS A 53 3.75 10.39 -13.00
C LYS A 53 5.26 10.63 -13.13
N ASN A 54 5.65 11.89 -13.30
CA ASN A 54 7.04 12.33 -13.43
C ASN A 54 7.61 12.96 -12.14
N ASN A 55 6.84 13.00 -11.05
CA ASN A 55 7.31 13.50 -9.76
C ASN A 55 8.19 12.46 -9.05
N ASN A 56 8.98 12.91 -8.07
CA ASN A 56 9.64 12.03 -7.12
C ASN A 56 8.81 11.91 -5.82
N ASN A 57 9.29 11.11 -4.86
CA ASN A 57 8.62 10.91 -3.58
C ASN A 57 9.16 11.77 -2.42
N GLU A 58 10.04 12.74 -2.67
CA GLU A 58 10.68 13.52 -1.60
C GLU A 58 9.65 14.27 -0.74
N SER A 59 8.54 14.70 -1.35
CA SER A 59 7.39 15.33 -0.68
C SER A 59 6.14 14.44 -0.65
N ASN A 60 6.31 13.11 -0.66
CA ASN A 60 5.23 12.11 -0.68
C ASN A 60 4.22 12.22 -1.84
N ILE A 61 4.59 12.87 -2.94
CA ILE A 61 3.69 13.04 -4.09
C ILE A 61 3.36 11.69 -4.71
N LEU A 62 4.34 10.78 -4.80
CA LEU A 62 4.09 9.45 -5.34
C LEU A 62 3.22 8.61 -4.40
N SER A 63 3.49 8.59 -3.09
CA SER A 63 2.78 7.74 -2.15
C SER A 63 1.36 8.18 -1.80
N TRP A 64 1.06 9.49 -1.77
CA TRP A 64 -0.26 10.00 -1.38
C TRP A 64 -1.02 10.73 -2.49
N ASN A 65 -0.52 10.67 -3.74
CA ASN A 65 -1.28 11.12 -4.91
C ASN A 65 -1.14 10.17 -6.10
N GLN A 66 0.07 9.96 -6.62
CA GLN A 66 0.26 9.16 -7.84
C GLN A 66 -0.15 7.69 -7.66
N SER A 67 0.07 7.12 -6.48
CA SER A 67 -0.40 5.80 -6.08
C SER A 67 -1.91 5.64 -6.28
N TYR A 68 -2.70 6.62 -5.84
CA TYR A 68 -4.15 6.61 -6.00
C TYR A 68 -4.59 6.71 -7.47
N VAL A 69 -3.86 7.47 -8.28
CA VAL A 69 -4.09 7.53 -9.74
C VAL A 69 -3.77 6.19 -10.40
N MET A 70 -2.65 5.55 -10.04
CA MET A 70 -2.33 4.22 -10.57
C MET A 70 -3.36 3.18 -10.16
N ALA A 71 -3.76 3.17 -8.89
CA ALA A 71 -4.80 2.29 -8.37
C ALA A 71 -6.14 2.53 -9.07
N SER A 72 -6.50 3.79 -9.34
CA SER A 72 -7.77 4.12 -9.98
C SER A 72 -7.88 3.56 -11.41
N TYR A 73 -6.79 3.56 -12.18
CA TYR A 73 -6.76 2.91 -13.49
C TYR A 73 -6.94 1.40 -13.41
N VAL A 74 -6.26 0.74 -12.46
CA VAL A 74 -6.44 -0.70 -12.24
C VAL A 74 -7.89 -1.00 -11.82
N THR A 75 -8.45 -0.25 -10.88
CA THR A 75 -9.85 -0.38 -10.46
C THR A 75 -10.84 -0.09 -11.58
N MET A 76 -10.58 0.86 -12.49
CA MET A 76 -11.45 1.11 -13.64
C MET A 76 -11.44 -0.07 -14.63
N TYR A 77 -10.30 -0.75 -14.80
CA TYR A 77 -10.30 -2.02 -15.55
C TYR A 77 -11.15 -3.08 -14.83
N GLU A 78 -11.01 -3.25 -13.52
CA GLU A 78 -11.86 -4.18 -12.76
C GLU A 78 -13.36 -3.88 -12.94
N ALA A 79 -13.73 -2.59 -12.98
CA ALA A 79 -15.12 -2.15 -13.11
C ALA A 79 -15.70 -2.31 -14.53
N THR A 80 -14.87 -2.24 -15.58
CA THR A 80 -15.35 -2.08 -16.96
C THR A 80 -14.88 -3.17 -17.93
N GLY A 81 -13.81 -3.89 -17.58
CA GLY A 81 -13.10 -4.79 -18.48
C GLY A 81 -12.33 -4.09 -19.61
N ASP A 82 -12.29 -2.75 -19.64
CA ASP A 82 -11.69 -2.00 -20.74
C ASP A 82 -10.17 -1.86 -20.56
N THR A 83 -9.39 -2.45 -21.47
CA THR A 83 -7.92 -2.44 -21.37
C THR A 83 -7.31 -1.06 -21.58
N TYR A 84 -8.07 -0.07 -22.07
CA TYR A 84 -7.62 1.32 -22.11
C TYR A 84 -7.05 1.78 -20.75
N TYR A 85 -7.70 1.42 -19.65
CA TYR A 85 -7.24 1.83 -18.32
C TYR A 85 -5.93 1.12 -17.92
N LEU A 86 -5.72 -0.12 -18.36
CA LEU A 86 -4.44 -0.82 -18.16
C LEU A 86 -3.31 -0.18 -18.97
N ASP A 87 -3.59 0.29 -20.19
CA ASP A 87 -2.62 1.04 -21.00
C ASP A 87 -2.24 2.38 -20.33
N ARG A 88 -3.22 3.08 -19.75
CA ARG A 88 -2.97 4.29 -18.95
C ARG A 88 -2.15 3.99 -17.70
N PHE A 89 -2.44 2.89 -16.99
CA PHE A 89 -1.64 2.45 -15.86
C PHE A 89 -0.18 2.19 -16.27
N ILE A 90 0.08 1.49 -17.38
CA ILE A 90 1.44 1.19 -17.89
C ILE A 90 2.24 2.48 -18.12
N ASP A 91 1.66 3.48 -18.77
CA ASP A 91 2.30 4.79 -19.03
C ASP A 91 2.75 5.48 -17.72
N HIS A 92 1.91 5.40 -16.69
CA HIS A 92 2.22 5.95 -15.37
C HIS A 92 3.25 5.12 -14.61
N ALA A 93 3.10 3.79 -14.63
CA ALA A 93 3.98 2.86 -13.95
C ALA A 93 5.41 2.94 -14.49
N ASP A 94 5.57 2.96 -15.82
CA ASP A 94 6.88 3.13 -16.48
C ASP A 94 7.57 4.44 -16.05
N SER A 95 6.80 5.52 -15.88
CA SER A 95 7.33 6.81 -15.45
C SER A 95 7.77 6.76 -13.99
N VAL A 96 6.94 6.18 -13.10
CA VAL A 96 7.26 6.04 -11.68
C VAL A 96 8.50 5.16 -11.45
N LEU A 97 8.69 4.07 -12.21
CA LEU A 97 9.87 3.20 -12.06
C LEU A 97 11.20 3.91 -12.38
N LYS A 98 11.18 4.95 -13.23
CA LYS A 98 12.36 5.79 -13.52
C LYS A 98 12.74 6.71 -12.37
N THR A 99 11.87 6.87 -11.38
CA THR A 99 12.08 7.76 -10.23
C THR A 99 12.60 7.05 -8.97
N ARG A 100 12.83 5.73 -9.05
CA ARG A 100 13.44 4.95 -7.97
C ARG A 100 14.81 5.49 -7.61
N ASP A 101 15.16 5.37 -6.33
CA ASP A 101 16.40 5.91 -5.81
C ASP A 101 17.63 5.26 -6.47
N SER A 102 17.61 3.94 -6.68
CA SER A 102 18.63 3.18 -7.44
C SER A 102 18.78 3.61 -8.90
N VAL A 103 17.73 4.14 -9.53
CA VAL A 103 17.80 4.67 -10.91
C VAL A 103 18.36 6.09 -10.90
N ARG A 104 17.97 6.90 -9.91
CA ARG A 104 18.43 8.29 -9.75
C ARG A 104 19.82 8.40 -9.11
N GLY A 105 20.34 7.32 -8.53
CA GLY A 105 21.61 7.32 -7.78
C GLY A 105 21.55 8.07 -6.44
N VAL A 106 20.35 8.31 -5.90
CA VAL A 106 20.19 9.04 -4.62
C VAL A 106 20.13 8.07 -3.44
N LYS A 107 20.47 8.55 -2.25
CA LYS A 107 20.68 7.71 -1.05
C LYS A 107 19.75 8.08 0.10
N ASP A 108 19.35 7.10 0.90
CA ASP A 108 18.68 7.34 2.18
C ASP A 108 19.69 7.59 3.32
N TYR A 109 19.19 7.72 4.56
CA TYR A 109 20.01 7.92 5.76
C TYR A 109 21.06 6.82 6.02
N ARG A 110 20.91 5.63 5.43
CA ARG A 110 21.87 4.52 5.54
C ARG A 110 23.01 4.66 4.54
N GLY A 111 22.97 5.67 3.66
CA GLY A 111 23.87 5.80 2.53
C GLY A 111 23.57 4.83 1.39
N LEU A 112 22.39 4.19 1.39
CA LEU A 112 22.01 3.18 0.41
C LEU A 112 21.14 3.78 -0.70
N SER A 113 21.41 3.38 -1.94
CA SER A 113 20.58 3.68 -3.10
C SER A 113 19.85 2.40 -3.52
N THR A 114 18.57 2.29 -3.18
CA THR A 114 17.80 1.03 -3.25
C THR A 114 16.67 1.12 -4.28
N PRO A 115 16.06 0.01 -4.71
CA PRO A 115 14.92 0.01 -5.62
C PRO A 115 13.60 0.45 -4.95
N SER A 116 13.62 1.57 -4.23
CA SER A 116 12.46 2.18 -3.58
C SER A 116 12.48 3.72 -3.73
N TRP A 117 11.65 4.44 -2.99
CA TRP A 117 11.46 5.89 -3.08
C TRP A 117 11.52 6.55 -1.71
N ARG A 118 12.67 7.14 -1.36
CA ARG A 118 12.84 7.94 -0.15
C ARG A 118 11.91 9.16 -0.12
N THR A 119 11.60 9.61 1.08
CA THR A 119 10.86 10.83 1.40
C THR A 119 11.60 11.64 2.47
N GLY A 120 11.20 12.89 2.70
CA GLY A 120 11.85 13.80 3.63
C GLY A 120 12.92 14.64 2.94
N GLY A 121 13.99 14.93 3.66
CA GLY A 121 15.05 15.83 3.21
C GLY A 121 14.92 17.24 3.80
N PRO A 122 15.92 18.12 3.55
CA PRO A 122 15.98 19.44 4.16
C PRO A 122 14.86 20.39 3.71
N ASN A 123 14.18 20.09 2.60
CA ASN A 123 13.15 20.94 2.00
C ASN A 123 11.72 20.44 2.24
N TYR A 124 11.54 19.35 3.00
CA TYR A 124 10.23 18.79 3.27
C TYR A 124 10.17 18.23 4.69
N ASP A 125 9.57 19.00 5.59
CA ASP A 125 9.28 18.57 6.95
C ASP A 125 7.95 17.81 7.00
N LEU A 126 8.01 16.52 7.31
CA LEU A 126 6.83 15.66 7.47
C LEU A 126 6.24 15.82 8.88
N ASN A 127 5.97 17.06 9.29
CA ASN A 127 5.53 17.43 10.64
C ASN A 127 6.42 16.83 11.74
N GLY A 128 7.73 16.87 11.56
CA GLY A 128 8.73 16.35 12.49
C GLY A 128 8.80 14.82 12.57
N GLN A 129 8.18 14.08 11.64
CA GLN A 129 8.25 12.61 11.67
C GLN A 129 9.63 12.08 11.29
N ILE A 130 10.22 12.64 10.23
CA ILE A 130 11.57 12.32 9.78
C ILE A 130 12.50 13.41 10.31
N LEU A 131 13.49 13.00 11.09
CA LEU A 131 14.32 13.92 11.86
C LEU A 131 15.50 14.44 11.06
N ASN A 132 15.99 15.63 11.46
CA ASN A 132 17.28 16.20 11.04
C ASN A 132 17.42 16.38 9.51
N GLY A 133 16.33 16.65 8.80
CA GLY A 133 16.34 16.83 7.35
C GLY A 133 16.86 15.62 6.58
N GLN A 134 16.78 14.43 7.17
CA GLN A 134 17.25 13.19 6.53
C GLN A 134 16.23 12.68 5.50
N TYR A 135 16.72 11.85 4.59
CA TYR A 135 15.88 11.06 3.70
C TYR A 135 15.64 9.67 4.27
N TYR A 136 14.39 9.23 4.31
CA TYR A 136 13.98 7.93 4.83
C TYR A 136 13.05 7.22 3.86
N ILE A 137 13.13 5.89 3.80
CA ILE A 137 12.22 5.06 3.00
C ILE A 137 11.16 4.52 3.94
N MET A 138 9.95 5.07 3.88
CA MET A 138 8.83 4.66 4.75
C MET A 138 8.11 3.44 4.18
N GLY A 139 7.84 2.43 5.02
CA GLY A 139 7.09 1.23 4.63
C GLY A 139 5.73 1.54 4.01
N VAL A 140 4.98 2.50 4.58
CA VAL A 140 3.69 2.94 4.01
C VAL A 140 3.84 3.52 2.61
N ASN A 141 4.88 4.32 2.36
CA ASN A 141 5.10 4.91 1.05
C ASN A 141 5.40 3.85 0.01
N THR A 142 6.28 2.91 0.34
CA THR A 142 6.59 1.76 -0.50
C THR A 142 5.33 0.96 -0.80
N GLY A 143 4.54 0.62 0.21
CA GLY A 143 3.30 -0.13 0.05
C GLY A 143 2.28 0.60 -0.84
N MET A 144 2.12 1.92 -0.66
CA MET A 144 1.21 2.71 -1.50
C MET A 144 1.66 2.75 -2.97
N ILE A 145 2.96 2.90 -3.24
CA ILE A 145 3.47 3.02 -4.62
C ILE A 145 3.51 1.66 -5.32
N SER A 146 3.99 0.62 -4.64
CA SER A 146 4.24 -0.69 -5.23
C SER A 146 3.01 -1.58 -5.35
N TYR A 147 1.95 -1.28 -4.59
CA TYR A 147 0.72 -2.07 -4.60
C TYR A 147 0.12 -2.24 -6.01
N SER A 148 -0.05 -1.16 -6.77
CA SER A 148 -0.65 -1.25 -8.10
C SER A 148 0.24 -1.99 -9.12
N PHE A 149 1.56 -2.03 -8.92
CA PHE A 149 2.45 -2.88 -9.73
C PHE A 149 2.16 -4.36 -9.51
N ALA A 150 2.06 -4.77 -8.25
CA ALA A 150 1.76 -6.15 -7.89
C ALA A 150 0.33 -6.55 -8.28
N GLU A 151 -0.66 -5.67 -8.05
CA GLU A 151 -2.06 -5.93 -8.40
C GLU A 151 -2.26 -6.09 -9.91
N PHE A 152 -1.65 -5.20 -10.71
CA PHE A 152 -1.64 -5.35 -12.16
C PHE A 152 -1.08 -6.70 -12.60
N ALA A 153 0.06 -7.11 -12.04
CA ALA A 153 0.67 -8.38 -12.39
C ALA A 153 -0.23 -9.57 -12.01
N ALA A 154 -0.83 -9.55 -10.83
CA ALA A 154 -1.76 -10.57 -10.38
C ALA A 154 -2.98 -10.67 -11.32
N ILE A 155 -3.57 -9.54 -11.74
CA ILE A 155 -4.67 -9.51 -12.70
C ILE A 155 -4.27 -10.12 -14.05
N VAL A 156 -3.11 -9.72 -14.58
CA VAL A 156 -2.62 -10.20 -15.89
C VAL A 156 -2.35 -11.70 -15.87
N TYR A 157 -1.69 -12.23 -14.84
CA TYR A 157 -1.40 -13.67 -14.77
C TYR A 157 -2.64 -14.54 -14.58
N ASN A 158 -3.69 -13.99 -13.97
CA ASN A 158 -4.94 -14.72 -13.73
C ASN A 158 -6.02 -14.45 -14.78
N THR A 159 -5.73 -13.67 -15.83
CA THR A 159 -6.68 -13.35 -16.91
C THR A 159 -6.07 -13.67 -18.29
N PRO A 160 -6.41 -14.82 -18.91
CA PRO A 160 -5.81 -15.23 -20.20
C PRO A 160 -5.95 -14.18 -21.33
N ALA A 161 -7.06 -13.43 -21.35
CA ALA A 161 -7.29 -12.36 -22.33
C ALA A 161 -6.27 -11.20 -22.23
N LEU A 162 -5.55 -11.08 -21.12
CA LEU A 162 -4.52 -10.06 -20.89
C LEU A 162 -3.10 -10.53 -21.24
N ALA A 163 -2.94 -11.65 -21.94
CA ALA A 163 -1.62 -12.20 -22.27
C ALA A 163 -0.67 -11.19 -22.96
N LYS A 164 -1.20 -10.22 -23.71
CA LYS A 164 -0.43 -9.12 -24.32
C LYS A 164 0.36 -8.27 -23.32
N TYR A 165 -0.03 -8.27 -22.04
CA TYR A 165 0.58 -7.49 -20.98
C TYR A 165 1.60 -8.25 -20.13
N LYS A 166 1.85 -9.55 -20.41
CA LYS A 166 2.73 -10.39 -19.58
C LYS A 166 4.12 -9.80 -19.33
N ASN A 167 4.79 -9.31 -20.38
CA ASN A 167 6.12 -8.70 -20.23
C ASN A 167 6.11 -7.48 -19.28
N LYS A 168 5.02 -6.68 -19.30
CA LYS A 168 4.86 -5.55 -18.36
C LYS A 168 4.57 -6.07 -16.95
N ALA A 169 3.73 -7.10 -16.82
CA ALA A 169 3.45 -7.74 -15.54
C ALA A 169 4.71 -8.31 -14.88
N GLU A 170 5.61 -8.93 -15.63
CA GLU A 170 6.91 -9.42 -15.14
C GLU A 170 7.77 -8.29 -14.56
N ILE A 171 7.93 -7.19 -15.30
CA ILE A 171 8.70 -6.02 -14.87
C ILE A 171 8.12 -5.41 -13.59
N TYR A 172 6.80 -5.25 -13.54
CA TYR A 172 6.12 -4.62 -12.41
C TYR A 172 6.07 -5.52 -11.19
N LEU A 173 5.89 -6.83 -11.38
CA LEU A 173 6.00 -7.81 -10.30
C LEU A 173 7.39 -7.76 -9.67
N GLN A 174 8.45 -7.80 -10.48
CA GLN A 174 9.82 -7.72 -9.95
C GLN A 174 10.06 -6.40 -9.23
N ALA A 175 9.60 -5.28 -9.78
CA ALA A 175 9.70 -3.97 -9.13
C ALA A 175 9.00 -3.93 -7.77
N ALA A 176 7.84 -4.57 -7.62
CA ALA A 176 7.14 -4.67 -6.35
C ALA A 176 7.90 -5.55 -5.35
N LYS A 177 8.42 -6.70 -5.78
CA LYS A 177 9.26 -7.59 -4.96
C LYS A 177 10.50 -6.87 -4.43
N ASP A 178 11.22 -6.20 -5.32
CA ASP A 178 12.43 -5.42 -5.00
C ASP A 178 12.13 -4.32 -3.98
N ALA A 179 11.04 -3.58 -4.18
CA ALA A 179 10.67 -2.47 -3.29
C ALA A 179 10.28 -2.97 -1.89
N VAL A 180 9.51 -4.06 -1.80
CA VAL A 180 9.16 -4.68 -0.51
C VAL A 180 10.41 -5.21 0.21
N ALA A 181 11.34 -5.83 -0.52
CA ALA A 181 12.56 -6.40 0.07
C ALA A 181 13.46 -5.35 0.75
N VAL A 182 13.37 -4.07 0.36
CA VAL A 182 14.06 -2.97 1.06
C VAL A 182 13.67 -2.87 2.54
N HIS A 183 12.49 -3.39 2.91
CA HIS A 183 11.96 -3.42 4.26
C HIS A 183 12.19 -4.76 4.99
N ASP A 184 12.86 -5.74 4.39
CA ASP A 184 13.10 -7.04 5.03
C ASP A 184 13.85 -6.92 6.34
N TYR A 185 14.82 -6.00 6.40
CA TYR A 185 15.54 -5.74 7.63
C TYR A 185 14.61 -5.26 8.74
N GLU A 186 13.51 -4.55 8.44
CA GLU A 186 12.49 -4.02 9.38
C GLU A 186 11.49 -5.08 9.87
N TRP A 187 11.43 -6.26 9.24
CA TRP A 187 10.52 -7.33 9.62
C TRP A 187 10.83 -7.90 11.02
N VAL A 188 9.77 -8.19 11.76
CA VAL A 188 9.79 -8.88 13.05
C VAL A 188 8.85 -10.07 12.95
N ASP A 189 9.43 -11.26 13.01
CA ASP A 189 8.67 -12.50 13.18
C ASP A 189 8.32 -12.69 14.65
N ASN A 190 7.04 -12.87 14.96
CA ASN A 190 6.54 -13.03 16.32
C ASN A 190 5.61 -14.25 16.40
N GLY A 191 6.11 -15.39 15.89
CA GLY A 191 5.40 -16.67 15.93
C GLY A 191 4.21 -16.69 14.99
N SER A 192 2.99 -16.70 15.54
CA SER A 192 1.74 -16.68 14.76
C SER A 192 1.39 -15.29 14.22
N THR A 193 2.17 -14.27 14.56
CA THR A 193 2.02 -12.89 14.09
C THR A 193 3.35 -12.36 13.56
N GLY A 194 3.32 -11.23 12.87
CA GLY A 194 4.51 -10.60 12.31
C GLY A 194 4.19 -9.20 11.82
N TYR A 195 5.19 -8.32 11.88
CA TYR A 195 5.02 -6.90 11.63
C TYR A 195 6.34 -6.22 11.27
N TYR A 196 6.26 -4.94 10.91
CA TYR A 196 7.42 -4.10 10.64
C TYR A 196 7.61 -3.09 11.78
N VAL A 197 8.86 -2.68 12.01
CA VAL A 197 9.22 -1.63 12.98
C VAL A 197 9.95 -0.49 12.28
N PHE A 198 9.86 0.72 12.83
CA PHE A 198 10.86 1.74 12.54
C PHE A 198 12.15 1.26 13.19
N LYS A 199 13.25 1.05 12.44
CA LYS A 199 14.47 0.55 13.09
C LYS A 199 14.98 1.52 14.14
N LYS A 200 15.38 1.00 15.30
CA LYS A 200 16.02 1.80 16.35
C LYS A 200 17.28 2.47 15.78
N GLY A 201 17.43 3.76 16.01
CA GLY A 201 18.47 4.61 15.42
C GLY A 201 18.16 5.17 14.03
N ALA A 202 17.07 4.74 13.37
CA ALA A 202 16.59 5.41 12.17
C ALA A 202 16.20 6.87 12.45
N PRO A 203 16.23 7.78 11.46
CA PRO A 203 15.84 9.18 11.63
C PRO A 203 14.32 9.32 11.63
N TYR A 204 13.61 8.49 12.39
CA TYR A 204 12.18 8.57 12.59
C TYR A 204 11.88 8.83 14.06
N TRP A 205 10.95 9.72 14.36
CA TRP A 205 10.74 10.19 15.74
C TRP A 205 10.36 9.09 16.74
N THR A 206 9.74 7.99 16.31
CA THR A 206 9.50 6.78 17.12
C THR A 206 10.32 5.58 16.64
N ASP A 207 11.61 5.76 16.39
CA ASP A 207 12.53 4.66 16.10
C ASP A 207 12.41 3.54 17.16
N GLY A 208 12.53 2.29 16.73
CA GLY A 208 12.34 1.10 17.55
C GLY A 208 10.89 0.66 17.77
N ALA A 209 9.90 1.54 17.55
CA ALA A 209 8.49 1.18 17.69
C ALA A 209 7.94 0.43 16.48
N ASN A 210 6.85 -0.32 16.70
CA ASN A 210 6.09 -0.96 15.64
C ASN A 210 5.46 0.06 14.67
N LEU A 211 5.30 -0.33 13.40
CA LEU A 211 4.53 0.43 12.43
C LEU A 211 3.03 0.42 12.83
N PRO A 212 2.31 1.55 12.66
CA PRO A 212 0.85 1.60 12.78
C PRO A 212 0.16 0.72 11.72
N HIS A 213 -1.13 0.41 11.92
CA HIS A 213 -1.87 -0.55 11.09
C HIS A 213 -1.80 -0.23 9.59
N ASN A 214 -2.22 0.97 9.21
CA ASN A 214 -2.17 1.42 7.81
C ASN A 214 -0.80 1.26 7.14
N GLN A 215 0.30 1.42 7.89
CA GLN A 215 1.63 1.42 7.32
C GLN A 215 2.09 0.01 6.96
N TYR A 216 1.98 -0.94 7.89
CA TYR A 216 2.36 -2.31 7.58
C TYR A 216 1.32 -2.99 6.70
N LEU A 217 0.04 -2.61 6.79
CA LEU A 217 -1.01 -3.14 5.93
C LEU A 217 -0.91 -2.63 4.49
N ALA A 218 -0.35 -1.44 4.24
CA ALA A 218 0.02 -1.02 2.90
C ALA A 218 1.06 -1.97 2.26
N LEU A 219 2.07 -2.41 3.01
CA LEU A 219 3.01 -3.44 2.56
C LEU A 219 2.34 -4.82 2.44
N ALA A 220 1.41 -5.14 3.33
CA ALA A 220 0.68 -6.40 3.30
C ALA A 220 -0.19 -6.54 2.04
N ARG A 221 -0.84 -5.47 1.58
CA ARG A 221 -1.57 -5.46 0.29
C ARG A 221 -0.67 -5.77 -0.89
N THR A 222 0.51 -5.17 -0.93
CA THR A 222 1.49 -5.45 -1.99
C THR A 222 1.94 -6.91 -1.96
N GLN A 223 2.30 -7.42 -0.79
CA GLN A 223 2.75 -8.81 -0.62
C GLN A 223 1.64 -9.82 -0.94
N LEU A 224 0.39 -9.53 -0.60
CA LEU A 224 -0.75 -10.36 -0.99
C LEU A 224 -0.91 -10.42 -2.51
N ALA A 225 -0.81 -9.29 -3.20
CA ALA A 225 -0.87 -9.28 -4.66
C ALA A 225 0.33 -10.01 -5.30
N ILE A 226 1.53 -9.91 -4.72
CA ILE A 226 2.69 -10.71 -5.16
C ILE A 226 2.40 -12.21 -4.99
N TYR A 227 1.87 -12.62 -3.85
CA TYR A 227 1.48 -14.02 -3.61
C TYR A 227 0.43 -14.48 -4.63
N GLN A 228 -0.62 -13.69 -4.87
CA GLN A 228 -1.65 -13.99 -5.86
C GLN A 228 -1.10 -14.11 -7.30
N ALA A 229 -0.04 -13.37 -7.62
CA ALA A 229 0.62 -13.44 -8.92
C ALA A 229 1.54 -14.65 -9.09
N THR A 230 2.00 -15.28 -7.99
CA THR A 230 3.15 -16.20 -8.05
C THR A 230 2.97 -17.53 -7.32
N GLY A 231 2.05 -17.61 -6.35
CA GLY A 231 1.94 -18.74 -5.42
C GLY A 231 3.08 -18.82 -4.39
N ASP A 232 3.99 -17.83 -4.32
CA ASP A 232 5.17 -17.88 -3.47
C ASP A 232 4.81 -17.78 -1.97
N LYS A 233 5.06 -18.88 -1.25
CA LYS A 233 4.70 -19.07 0.16
C LYS A 233 5.43 -18.10 1.10
N PHE A 234 6.59 -17.56 0.72
CA PHE A 234 7.26 -16.54 1.52
C PHE A 234 6.36 -15.32 1.78
N TYR A 235 5.65 -14.86 0.73
CA TYR A 235 4.72 -13.75 0.83
C TYR A 235 3.43 -14.15 1.55
N TYR A 236 2.92 -15.36 1.31
CA TYR A 236 1.77 -15.91 2.05
C TYR A 236 2.01 -15.89 3.57
N ASP A 237 3.13 -16.43 4.02
CA ASP A 237 3.44 -16.58 5.45
C ASP A 237 3.49 -15.20 6.15
N ARG A 238 4.07 -14.19 5.48
CA ARG A 238 4.09 -12.81 6.01
C ARG A 238 2.71 -12.17 6.02
N VAL A 239 1.93 -12.34 4.95
CA VAL A 239 0.56 -11.80 4.85
C VAL A 239 -0.34 -12.41 5.91
N GLU A 240 -0.28 -13.72 6.10
CA GLU A 240 -1.06 -14.42 7.13
C GLU A 240 -0.73 -13.88 8.53
N LYS A 241 0.55 -13.73 8.83
CA LYS A 241 1.04 -13.19 10.11
C LYS A 241 0.58 -11.75 10.37
N MET A 242 0.63 -10.87 9.36
CA MET A 242 0.12 -9.50 9.47
C MET A 242 -1.40 -9.45 9.57
N ALA A 243 -2.11 -10.34 8.88
CA ALA A 243 -3.56 -10.47 8.97
C ALA A 243 -4.03 -10.93 10.35
N ARG A 244 -3.37 -11.96 10.93
CA ARG A 244 -3.62 -12.42 12.31
C ARG A 244 -3.38 -11.30 13.30
N LEU A 245 -2.28 -10.57 13.14
CA LEU A 245 -1.98 -9.42 13.98
C LEU A 245 -3.10 -8.37 13.91
N PHE A 246 -3.51 -7.96 12.70
CA PHE A 246 -4.56 -6.96 12.56
C PHE A 246 -5.87 -7.44 13.18
N LYS A 247 -6.30 -8.67 12.87
CA LYS A 247 -7.52 -9.26 13.42
C LYS A 247 -7.51 -9.32 14.95
N ASN A 248 -6.37 -9.64 15.57
CA ASN A 248 -6.22 -9.66 17.02
C ASN A 248 -6.33 -8.27 17.68
N ASN A 249 -6.17 -7.19 16.92
CA ASN A 249 -6.29 -5.81 17.41
C ASN A 249 -7.64 -5.16 17.06
N LEU A 250 -8.55 -5.90 16.42
CA LEU A 250 -9.93 -5.44 16.21
C LEU A 250 -10.75 -5.65 17.48
N THR A 251 -11.52 -4.62 17.87
CA THR A 251 -12.45 -4.69 19.00
C THR A 251 -13.88 -4.72 18.48
N ILE A 252 -14.69 -5.65 18.97
CA ILE A 252 -16.12 -5.70 18.67
C ILE A 252 -16.85 -4.75 19.62
N ASP A 253 -17.45 -3.70 19.07
CA ASP A 253 -18.41 -2.89 19.82
C ASP A 253 -19.66 -3.74 20.12
N GLN A 254 -19.98 -3.91 21.40
CA GLN A 254 -21.05 -4.82 21.83
C GLN A 254 -22.45 -4.31 21.49
N LYS A 255 -22.62 -3.01 21.20
CA LYS A 255 -23.92 -2.41 20.92
C LYS A 255 -24.31 -2.62 19.45
N THR A 256 -23.35 -2.46 18.56
CA THR A 256 -23.55 -2.47 17.11
C THR A 256 -23.07 -3.77 16.47
N GLY A 257 -22.16 -4.48 17.13
CA GLY A 257 -21.41 -5.59 16.57
C GLY A 257 -20.35 -5.17 15.55
N ALA A 258 -20.11 -3.87 15.37
CA ALA A 258 -19.11 -3.35 14.45
C ALA A 258 -17.68 -3.59 14.95
N TYR A 259 -16.73 -3.57 14.01
CA TYR A 259 -15.33 -3.45 14.37
C TYR A 259 -14.92 -2.00 14.59
N ILE A 260 -14.19 -1.75 15.67
CA ILE A 260 -13.47 -0.51 15.93
C ILE A 260 -12.04 -0.86 16.31
N TRP A 261 -11.08 -0.01 15.92
CA TRP A 261 -9.67 -0.23 16.22
C TRP A 261 -8.90 1.08 16.32
N HIS A 262 -7.78 1.04 17.05
CA HIS A 262 -6.86 2.16 17.19
C HIS A 262 -5.90 2.23 16.01
N TYR A 263 -5.44 3.43 15.64
CA TYR A 263 -4.41 3.61 14.60
C TYR A 263 -3.09 2.89 14.97
N GLN A 264 -2.72 3.01 16.24
CA GLN A 264 -1.57 2.31 16.81
C GLN A 264 -2.00 1.04 17.54
N TRP A 265 -1.05 0.12 17.67
CA TRP A 265 -1.15 -1.07 18.50
C TRP A 265 0.14 -1.24 19.32
N GLY A 266 0.17 -2.21 20.24
CA GLY A 266 1.37 -2.55 21.01
C GLY A 266 1.98 -1.35 21.76
N LYS A 267 3.30 -1.16 21.64
CA LYS A 267 4.03 -0.04 22.27
C LYS A 267 3.63 1.32 21.67
N GLY A 268 3.32 1.39 20.37
CA GLY A 268 2.78 2.60 19.75
C GLY A 268 1.48 3.09 20.41
N LEU A 269 0.62 2.14 20.82
CA LEU A 269 -0.64 2.43 21.51
C LEU A 269 -0.41 2.71 23.00
N ASN A 270 0.37 1.87 23.68
CA ASN A 270 0.49 1.87 25.14
C ASN A 270 1.55 2.82 25.68
N GLY A 271 2.47 3.26 24.84
CA GLY A 271 3.61 4.04 25.25
C GLY A 271 4.75 3.17 25.77
N TRP A 272 5.83 3.84 26.12
CA TRP A 272 7.06 3.28 26.67
C TRP A 272 7.78 4.32 27.53
N THR A 273 8.68 3.86 28.39
CA THR A 273 9.56 4.69 29.20
C THR A 273 11.02 4.48 28.82
N SER A 274 11.92 5.32 29.32
CA SER A 274 13.36 5.20 29.03
C SER A 274 13.95 3.85 29.44
N SER A 275 13.36 3.16 30.43
CA SER A 275 13.80 1.82 30.85
C SER A 275 13.47 0.72 29.83
N ASP A 276 12.48 0.94 28.95
CA ASP A 276 12.19 -0.01 27.87
C ASP A 276 13.31 -0.03 26.81
N ASN A 277 14.16 1.01 26.77
CA ASN A 277 15.23 1.16 25.78
C ASN A 277 14.75 0.94 24.33
N LEU A 278 13.52 1.36 24.02
CA LEU A 278 12.88 1.13 22.73
C LEU A 278 13.42 2.08 21.66
N SER A 279 13.43 3.38 21.96
CA SER A 279 13.68 4.46 21.01
C SER A 279 14.84 5.33 21.47
N VAL A 280 15.73 5.70 20.55
CA VAL A 280 16.79 6.68 20.80
C VAL A 280 16.23 8.10 20.66
N ASN A 281 15.36 8.33 19.69
CA ASN A 281 14.85 9.67 19.36
C ASN A 281 13.72 10.14 20.29
N LYS A 282 12.98 9.20 20.88
CA LYS A 282 11.88 9.44 21.80
C LYS A 282 11.98 8.48 22.99
N PRO A 283 12.88 8.70 23.96
CA PRO A 283 13.11 7.76 25.07
C PRO A 283 11.87 7.45 25.91
N SER A 284 10.89 8.36 25.97
CA SER A 284 9.60 8.14 26.64
C SER A 284 8.45 8.70 25.82
N TYR A 285 7.34 7.96 25.75
CA TYR A 285 6.13 8.33 25.02
C TYR A 285 4.89 7.76 25.71
N GLY A 286 3.83 8.56 25.85
CA GLY A 286 2.57 8.14 26.50
C GLY A 286 1.65 7.27 25.63
N GLY A 287 2.05 6.95 24.39
CA GLY A 287 1.23 6.21 23.44
C GLY A 287 0.22 7.09 22.68
N TYR A 288 -0.31 6.56 21.59
CA TYR A 288 -1.33 7.22 20.77
C TYR A 288 -2.65 6.45 20.80
N LYS A 289 -3.64 6.99 21.50
CA LYS A 289 -4.92 6.29 21.78
C LYS A 289 -6.05 6.61 20.78
N ARG A 290 -5.78 7.29 19.66
CA ARG A 290 -6.87 7.61 18.72
C ARG A 290 -7.30 6.37 17.95
N TYR A 291 -8.60 6.30 17.66
CA TYR A 291 -9.14 5.34 16.72
C TYR A 291 -8.62 5.63 15.31
N GLU A 292 -8.59 4.60 14.48
CA GLU A 292 -8.22 4.73 13.08
C GLU A 292 -9.14 5.73 12.37
N ASP A 293 -8.58 6.50 11.45
CA ASP A 293 -9.35 7.46 10.68
C ASP A 293 -9.93 6.87 9.39
N VAL A 294 -10.95 7.52 8.82
CA VAL A 294 -11.65 7.04 7.61
C VAL A 294 -10.74 6.90 6.39
N SER A 295 -9.66 7.68 6.29
CA SER A 295 -8.74 7.62 5.16
C SER A 295 -7.77 6.45 5.29
N HIS A 296 -7.19 6.27 6.47
CA HIS A 296 -6.25 5.19 6.74
C HIS A 296 -6.98 3.84 6.94
N GLY A 297 -8.12 3.83 7.59
CA GLY A 297 -8.95 2.63 7.76
C GLY A 297 -9.41 2.03 6.43
N ALA A 298 -9.50 2.82 5.36
CA ALA A 298 -9.75 2.30 4.02
C ALA A 298 -8.62 1.39 3.51
N ILE A 299 -7.36 1.67 3.87
CA ILE A 299 -6.20 0.80 3.56
C ILE A 299 -6.33 -0.53 4.29
N ASP A 300 -6.70 -0.46 5.57
CA ASP A 300 -6.82 -1.62 6.45
C ASP A 300 -7.93 -2.56 5.99
N VAL A 301 -9.08 -1.98 5.63
CA VAL A 301 -10.26 -2.75 5.19
C VAL A 301 -10.10 -3.27 3.76
N ASP A 302 -9.46 -2.53 2.86
CA ASP A 302 -9.10 -3.05 1.53
C ASP A 302 -8.16 -4.26 1.64
N PHE A 303 -7.19 -4.22 2.56
CA PHE A 303 -6.38 -5.40 2.88
C PHE A 303 -7.23 -6.55 3.43
N ALA A 304 -8.03 -6.30 4.47
CA ALA A 304 -8.82 -7.35 5.12
C ALA A 304 -9.80 -8.01 4.14
N TYR A 305 -10.43 -7.23 3.26
CA TYR A 305 -11.28 -7.74 2.20
C TYR A 305 -10.51 -8.63 1.23
N LYS A 306 -9.36 -8.18 0.73
CA LYS A 306 -8.54 -8.97 -0.20
C LYS A 306 -8.04 -10.26 0.44
N ALA A 307 -7.63 -10.20 1.72
CA ALA A 307 -7.24 -11.37 2.49
C ALA A 307 -8.43 -12.34 2.67
N TYR A 308 -9.63 -11.85 2.97
CA TYR A 308 -10.87 -12.65 3.00
C TYR A 308 -11.12 -13.34 1.65
N LYS A 309 -11.07 -12.61 0.54
CA LYS A 309 -11.27 -13.19 -0.80
C LYS A 309 -10.21 -14.23 -1.17
N ALA A 310 -9.01 -14.12 -0.61
CA ALA A 310 -7.93 -15.10 -0.73
C ALA A 310 -8.02 -16.27 0.27
N GLY A 311 -9.00 -16.28 1.18
CA GLY A 311 -9.13 -17.31 2.21
C GLY A 311 -8.09 -17.21 3.34
N ILE A 312 -7.53 -16.02 3.57
CA ILE A 312 -6.46 -15.78 4.54
C ILE A 312 -7.03 -15.04 5.75
N VAL A 313 -7.17 -15.76 6.88
CA VAL A 313 -7.48 -15.27 8.24
C VAL A 313 -8.86 -14.63 8.44
N PHE A 314 -9.28 -13.77 7.51
CA PHE A 314 -10.56 -13.08 7.53
C PHE A 314 -11.66 -13.93 6.89
N THR A 315 -12.88 -13.78 7.41
CA THR A 315 -14.08 -14.50 7.01
C THR A 315 -15.19 -13.53 6.62
N GLU A 316 -16.30 -14.07 6.11
CA GLU A 316 -17.49 -13.27 5.81
C GLU A 316 -18.03 -12.54 7.04
N GLU A 317 -18.00 -13.18 8.21
CA GLU A 317 -18.41 -12.55 9.46
C GLU A 317 -17.56 -11.31 9.78
N ASP A 318 -16.26 -11.33 9.47
CA ASP A 318 -15.42 -10.14 9.62
C ASP A 318 -15.85 -9.01 8.67
N MET A 319 -16.23 -9.35 7.43
CA MET A 319 -16.72 -8.37 6.46
C MET A 319 -18.04 -7.74 6.88
N ILE A 320 -18.96 -8.54 7.44
CA ILE A 320 -20.20 -8.04 8.05
C ILE A 320 -19.88 -7.04 9.17
N ARG A 321 -18.85 -7.29 9.98
CA ARG A 321 -18.46 -6.40 11.08
C ARG A 321 -17.83 -5.09 10.60
N PHE A 322 -16.99 -5.13 9.56
CA PHE A 322 -16.51 -3.92 8.90
C PHE A 322 -17.65 -3.15 8.22
N GLY A 323 -18.61 -3.86 7.63
CA GLY A 323 -19.81 -3.25 7.08
C GLY A 323 -20.60 -2.49 8.14
N LYS A 324 -20.78 -3.09 9.33
CA LYS A 324 -21.37 -2.44 10.49
C LYS A 324 -20.57 -1.21 10.96
N THR A 325 -19.25 -1.19 10.82
CA THR A 325 -18.44 0.01 11.08
C THR A 325 -18.88 1.16 10.18
N VAL A 326 -19.07 0.89 8.90
CA VAL A 326 -19.53 1.90 7.94
C VAL A 326 -20.93 2.39 8.30
N GLU A 327 -21.87 1.47 8.46
CA GLU A 327 -23.30 1.77 8.67
C GLU A 327 -23.57 2.47 10.01
N ASN A 328 -22.86 2.12 11.09
CA ASN A 328 -23.14 2.64 12.43
C ASN A 328 -22.25 3.80 12.86
N TYR A 329 -21.06 3.95 12.27
CA TYR A 329 -20.08 4.93 12.73
C TYR A 329 -19.59 5.88 11.66
N LEU A 330 -19.30 5.40 10.45
CA LEU A 330 -18.74 6.27 9.41
C LEU A 330 -19.82 7.10 8.72
N ILE A 331 -21.05 6.61 8.60
CA ILE A 331 -22.18 7.40 8.08
C ILE A 331 -22.94 7.99 9.26
N LEU A 332 -22.80 9.29 9.47
CA LEU A 332 -23.45 10.03 10.54
C LEU A 332 -24.95 10.24 10.23
N PRO A 333 -25.81 10.42 11.24
CA PRO A 333 -27.24 10.65 11.04
C PRO A 333 -27.60 11.85 10.16
N ASN A 334 -26.69 12.82 10.04
CA ASN A 334 -26.85 13.99 9.16
C ASN A 334 -26.42 13.74 7.70
N GLY A 335 -26.09 12.50 7.35
CA GLY A 335 -25.63 12.10 6.01
C GLY A 335 -24.19 12.55 5.69
N LYS A 336 -23.40 12.90 6.71
CA LYS A 336 -21.96 13.19 6.59
C LYS A 336 -21.13 11.99 7.00
N VAL A 337 -19.84 12.06 6.68
CA VAL A 337 -18.84 11.04 6.98
C VAL A 337 -18.12 11.40 8.27
N ALA A 338 -18.00 10.45 9.20
CA ALA A 338 -17.21 10.61 10.42
C ALA A 338 -15.71 10.47 10.16
N GLN A 339 -14.90 11.14 10.98
CA GLN A 339 -13.45 11.12 10.89
C GLN A 339 -12.85 9.79 11.33
N PHE A 340 -13.45 9.09 12.30
CA PHE A 340 -12.88 7.88 12.92
C PHE A 340 -13.81 6.68 12.80
N VAL A 341 -13.23 5.48 12.83
CA VAL A 341 -13.98 4.21 12.71
C VAL A 341 -14.91 3.92 13.89
N ASN A 342 -14.80 4.66 14.99
CA ASN A 342 -15.75 4.64 16.10
C ASN A 342 -16.71 5.85 16.10
N GLY A 343 -16.79 6.59 14.99
CA GLY A 343 -17.64 7.75 14.79
C GLY A 343 -17.01 9.05 15.28
N GLY A 344 -17.84 9.94 15.82
CA GLY A 344 -17.40 11.21 16.40
C GLY A 344 -17.50 12.39 15.43
N VAL A 345 -16.42 13.15 15.30
CA VAL A 345 -16.42 14.41 14.53
C VAL A 345 -16.49 14.16 13.02
N GLU A 346 -17.00 15.12 12.27
CA GLU A 346 -17.05 15.03 10.81
C GLU A 346 -15.65 14.98 10.19
N ALA A 347 -15.48 14.12 9.19
CA ALA A 347 -14.27 14.03 8.41
C ALA A 347 -14.06 15.30 7.57
N LYS A 348 -12.83 15.79 7.53
CA LYS A 348 -12.48 16.91 6.64
C LYS A 348 -12.73 16.55 5.16
N TYR A 349 -12.42 15.31 4.79
CA TYR A 349 -12.53 14.82 3.42
C TYR A 349 -13.65 13.77 3.32
N GLN A 350 -14.88 14.26 3.12
CA GLN A 350 -16.07 13.42 3.02
C GLN A 350 -15.95 12.32 1.94
N ILE A 351 -15.21 12.60 0.86
CA ILE A 351 -15.04 11.69 -0.26
C ILE A 351 -14.29 10.38 0.10
N MET A 352 -13.62 10.32 1.25
CA MET A 352 -12.91 9.11 1.68
C MET A 352 -13.83 7.91 1.90
N ILE A 353 -15.14 8.11 2.13
CA ILE A 353 -16.09 6.99 2.21
C ILE A 353 -16.12 6.14 0.93
N ALA A 354 -15.83 6.73 -0.23
CA ALA A 354 -15.78 6.00 -1.49
C ALA A 354 -14.64 4.96 -1.52
N HIS A 355 -13.58 5.12 -0.72
CA HIS A 355 -12.49 4.15 -0.65
C HIS A 355 -12.89 2.86 0.10
N TRP A 356 -14.04 2.87 0.79
CA TRP A 356 -14.60 1.71 1.49
C TRP A 356 -15.51 0.87 0.58
N LEU A 357 -15.77 1.30 -0.66
CA LEU A 357 -16.77 0.65 -1.52
C LEU A 357 -16.38 -0.75 -2.00
N ARG A 358 -15.15 -1.21 -1.78
CA ARG A 358 -14.81 -2.61 -2.04
C ARG A 358 -15.60 -3.58 -1.15
N ILE A 359 -16.08 -3.11 0.02
CA ILE A 359 -16.97 -3.86 0.92
C ILE A 359 -18.44 -3.43 0.84
N SER A 360 -18.87 -2.75 -0.24
CA SER A 360 -20.23 -2.18 -0.34
C SER A 360 -21.35 -3.22 -0.20
N ASP A 361 -21.10 -4.48 -0.52
CA ASP A 361 -22.07 -5.58 -0.33
C ASP A 361 -22.42 -5.79 1.15
N TYR A 362 -21.52 -5.42 2.06
CA TYR A 362 -21.68 -5.48 3.51
C TYR A 362 -22.05 -4.11 4.11
N ALA A 363 -21.97 -3.03 3.32
CA ALA A 363 -22.25 -1.64 3.70
C ALA A 363 -23.03 -0.91 2.60
N PRO A 364 -24.28 -1.31 2.32
CA PRO A 364 -25.04 -0.82 1.17
C PRO A 364 -25.28 0.70 1.20
N SER A 365 -25.28 1.35 2.36
CA SER A 365 -25.47 2.81 2.47
C SER A 365 -24.25 3.61 1.99
N ALA A 366 -23.08 2.99 1.86
CA ALA A 366 -21.86 3.67 1.44
C ALA A 366 -21.93 4.14 -0.02
N TYR A 367 -22.51 3.31 -0.91
CA TYR A 367 -22.54 3.60 -2.34
C TYR A 367 -23.35 4.86 -2.69
N PRO A 368 -24.61 5.02 -2.25
CA PRO A 368 -25.38 6.23 -2.56
C PRO A 368 -24.72 7.51 -2.04
N LEU A 369 -24.07 7.45 -0.87
CA LEU A 369 -23.34 8.59 -0.33
C LEU A 369 -22.11 8.93 -1.19
N ALA A 370 -21.33 7.94 -1.58
CA ALA A 370 -20.18 8.13 -2.46
C ALA A 370 -20.59 8.67 -3.83
N GLU A 371 -21.62 8.10 -4.46
CA GLU A 371 -22.18 8.56 -5.75
C GLU A 371 -22.59 10.04 -5.68
N LYS A 372 -23.32 10.41 -4.63
CA LYS A 372 -23.70 11.82 -4.38
C LYS A 372 -22.48 12.73 -4.26
N LEU A 373 -21.42 12.28 -3.60
CA LEU A 373 -20.20 13.07 -3.43
C LEU A 373 -19.45 13.21 -4.76
N ILE A 374 -19.25 12.14 -5.53
CA ILE A 374 -18.48 12.20 -6.79
C ILE A 374 -19.18 13.01 -7.89
N THR A 375 -20.52 12.94 -7.96
CA THR A 375 -21.30 13.69 -8.95
C THR A 375 -21.28 15.20 -8.69
N SER A 376 -20.91 15.61 -7.48
CA SER A 376 -20.72 17.02 -7.11
C SER A 376 -19.28 17.53 -7.31
N LEU A 377 -18.33 16.67 -7.66
CA LEU A 377 -16.92 17.05 -7.77
C LEU A 377 -16.67 17.94 -9.00
N THR A 378 -16.14 19.12 -8.75
CA THR A 378 -15.63 20.04 -9.79
C THR A 378 -14.12 19.89 -10.01
N GLY A 379 -13.44 19.07 -9.22
CA GLY A 379 -12.02 18.76 -9.31
C GLY A 379 -11.64 17.67 -8.31
N ALA A 380 -10.57 16.93 -8.60
CA ALA A 380 -10.08 15.86 -7.74
C ALA A 380 -8.55 15.80 -7.75
N GLY A 381 -7.94 15.58 -6.58
CA GLY A 381 -6.57 15.06 -6.50
C GLY A 381 -6.56 13.55 -6.71
N GLY A 382 -5.40 12.90 -6.53
CA GLY A 382 -5.27 11.46 -6.74
C GLY A 382 -6.28 10.62 -5.93
N SER A 383 -6.50 10.97 -4.66
CA SER A 383 -7.46 10.25 -3.81
C SER A 383 -8.92 10.39 -4.30
N GLY A 384 -9.28 11.54 -4.89
CA GLY A 384 -10.58 11.72 -5.53
C GLY A 384 -10.74 10.89 -6.81
N MET A 385 -9.65 10.68 -7.57
CA MET A 385 -9.69 9.75 -8.71
C MET A 385 -9.95 8.31 -8.28
N LEU A 386 -9.30 7.84 -7.21
CA LEU A 386 -9.59 6.51 -6.68
C LEU A 386 -11.03 6.40 -6.18
N ALA A 387 -11.56 7.46 -5.56
CA ALA A 387 -12.96 7.49 -5.15
C ALA A 387 -13.93 7.29 -6.33
N ILE A 388 -13.71 8.02 -7.44
CA ILE A 388 -14.53 7.87 -8.65
C ILE A 388 -14.42 6.43 -9.21
N ALA A 389 -13.21 5.86 -9.25
CA ALA A 389 -13.01 4.49 -9.72
C ALA A 389 -13.69 3.45 -8.83
N MET A 390 -13.58 3.58 -7.50
CA MET A 390 -14.24 2.69 -6.55
C MET A 390 -15.78 2.77 -6.66
N THR A 391 -16.34 3.96 -6.94
CA THR A 391 -17.77 4.09 -7.22
C THR A 391 -18.16 3.42 -8.54
N ASN A 392 -17.34 3.53 -9.59
CA ASN A 392 -17.56 2.75 -10.82
C ASN A 392 -17.52 1.25 -10.54
N LEU A 393 -16.59 0.78 -9.71
CA LEU A 393 -16.48 -0.63 -9.35
C LEU A 393 -17.75 -1.13 -8.63
N ALA A 394 -18.20 -0.40 -7.61
CA ALA A 394 -19.43 -0.75 -6.88
C ALA A 394 -20.69 -0.71 -7.77
N ALA A 395 -20.79 0.25 -8.69
CA ALA A 395 -21.89 0.33 -9.65
C ALA A 395 -21.96 -0.88 -10.61
N ASN A 396 -20.85 -1.59 -10.82
CA ASN A 396 -20.73 -2.75 -11.70
C ASN A 396 -20.66 -4.08 -10.92
N GLY A 397 -21.23 -4.13 -9.71
CA GLY A 397 -21.35 -5.36 -8.92
C GLY A 397 -20.30 -5.55 -7.83
N GLY A 398 -19.39 -4.58 -7.65
CA GLY A 398 -18.45 -4.57 -6.53
C GLY A 398 -17.35 -5.64 -6.58
N GLY A 399 -16.56 -5.70 -5.50
CA GLY A 399 -15.56 -6.75 -5.22
C GLY A 399 -14.29 -6.79 -6.08
N GLY A 400 -14.37 -6.41 -7.36
CA GLY A 400 -13.23 -6.44 -8.29
C GLY A 400 -12.94 -7.82 -8.86
N VAL A 401 -11.82 -7.95 -9.58
CA VAL A 401 -11.40 -9.24 -10.14
C VAL A 401 -11.05 -10.16 -8.98
N ILE A 402 -11.80 -11.25 -8.81
CA ILE A 402 -11.51 -12.23 -7.76
C ILE A 402 -10.28 -13.02 -8.19
N ILE A 403 -9.14 -12.65 -7.64
CA ILE A 403 -7.91 -13.40 -7.81
C ILE A 403 -7.82 -14.40 -6.65
N LYS A 404 -8.25 -15.63 -6.91
CA LYS A 404 -7.89 -16.73 -6.02
C LYS A 404 -6.39 -16.94 -6.14
N PRO A 405 -5.67 -17.13 -5.03
CA PRO A 405 -4.29 -17.59 -5.10
C PRO A 405 -4.23 -18.80 -6.02
N GLN A 406 -3.24 -18.84 -6.91
CA GLN A 406 -2.92 -20.11 -7.54
C GLN A 406 -2.67 -21.11 -6.40
N ASP A 407 -3.18 -22.34 -6.54
CA ASP A 407 -2.88 -23.41 -5.58
C ASP A 407 -1.37 -23.40 -5.32
N PRO A 408 -0.91 -23.55 -4.07
CA PRO A 408 0.50 -23.59 -3.77
C PRO A 408 1.11 -24.60 -4.72
N VAL A 409 1.96 -24.15 -5.65
CA VAL A 409 2.51 -25.09 -6.62
C VAL A 409 3.41 -26.00 -5.80
N GLU A 410 2.97 -27.25 -5.59
CA GLU A 410 3.67 -28.20 -4.73
C GLU A 410 5.05 -28.56 -5.27
N ASN A 411 5.32 -28.19 -6.52
CA ASN A 411 6.63 -27.92 -7.09
C ASN A 411 6.42 -26.88 -8.20
N PRO A 412 6.85 -25.62 -8.05
CA PRO A 412 6.77 -24.61 -9.12
C PRO A 412 7.24 -25.21 -10.44
N PRO A 413 6.58 -24.93 -11.59
CA PRO A 413 7.12 -25.36 -12.88
C PRO A 413 8.58 -24.94 -12.94
N GLU A 414 9.46 -25.89 -13.28
CA GLU A 414 10.88 -25.63 -13.45
C GLU A 414 11.02 -24.35 -14.27
N GLN A 415 11.59 -23.32 -13.64
CA GLN A 415 12.03 -22.15 -14.37
C GLN A 415 12.88 -22.66 -15.53
N PRO A 416 12.72 -22.14 -16.76
CA PRO A 416 13.59 -22.53 -17.87
C PRO A 416 15.03 -22.48 -17.37
N GLU A 417 15.76 -23.61 -17.48
CA GLU A 417 17.10 -23.77 -16.92
C GLU A 417 17.98 -22.59 -17.33
N LEU A 418 18.07 -21.61 -16.43
CA LEU A 418 19.20 -20.72 -16.35
C LEU A 418 20.28 -21.51 -15.58
N PRO A 419 21.55 -21.42 -15.98
CA PRO A 419 22.59 -22.26 -15.42
C PRO A 419 22.57 -22.16 -13.89
N VAL A 420 22.51 -23.33 -13.23
CA VAL A 420 22.57 -23.43 -11.77
C VAL A 420 23.92 -22.90 -11.32
N GLU A 421 23.93 -21.69 -10.75
CA GLU A 421 24.91 -21.32 -9.74
C GLU A 421 24.18 -21.06 -8.43
N SER A 422 24.39 -21.99 -7.51
CA SER A 422 24.00 -21.93 -6.11
C SER A 422 24.38 -20.59 -5.49
N GLY A 423 23.41 -19.93 -4.84
CA GLY A 423 23.61 -19.07 -3.67
C GLY A 423 24.94 -18.35 -3.51
N GLU A 424 25.40 -17.62 -4.54
CA GLU A 424 26.59 -16.78 -4.42
C GLU A 424 26.24 -15.58 -3.53
N ILE A 425 26.52 -15.74 -2.24
CA ILE A 425 26.44 -14.70 -1.20
C ILE A 425 27.61 -13.72 -1.27
N ILE A 426 28.63 -14.01 -2.08
CA ILE A 426 29.73 -13.09 -2.37
C ILE A 426 29.20 -12.03 -3.34
N ILE A 427 29.16 -10.79 -2.87
CA ILE A 427 28.85 -9.64 -3.72
C ILE A 427 29.92 -9.59 -4.80
N ASN A 428 29.52 -9.86 -6.05
CA ASN A 428 30.41 -9.82 -7.22
C ASN A 428 31.53 -10.91 -7.18
N GLY A 429 31.15 -12.15 -6.87
CA GLY A 429 32.02 -13.33 -6.93
C GLY A 429 32.55 -13.68 -8.34
N GLY A 430 31.82 -13.32 -9.40
CA GLY A 430 32.24 -13.44 -10.80
C GLY A 430 33.02 -12.25 -11.39
N PHE A 431 33.34 -11.22 -10.59
CA PHE A 431 34.11 -10.01 -10.99
C PHE A 431 33.53 -9.14 -12.13
N GLU A 432 32.31 -9.41 -12.60
CA GLU A 432 31.68 -8.68 -13.70
C GLU A 432 31.44 -7.19 -13.39
N LYS A 433 31.23 -6.86 -12.11
CA LYS A 433 31.04 -5.51 -11.60
C LYS A 433 32.35 -4.90 -11.08
N ASN A 434 33.49 -5.30 -11.65
CA ASN A 434 34.83 -4.82 -11.28
C ASN A 434 35.15 -5.06 -9.79
N GLN A 435 35.60 -4.05 -9.06
CA GLN A 435 36.03 -4.17 -7.65
C GLN A 435 34.87 -4.06 -6.65
N THR A 436 33.62 -3.89 -7.10
CA THR A 436 32.48 -3.73 -6.18
C THR A 436 32.42 -4.89 -5.19
N GLY A 437 32.34 -4.57 -3.90
CA GLY A 437 32.30 -5.55 -2.81
C GLY A 437 33.67 -6.03 -2.31
N TRP A 438 34.77 -5.74 -3.00
CA TRP A 438 36.11 -6.15 -2.60
C TRP A 438 36.91 -4.98 -2.04
N SER A 439 37.59 -5.21 -0.92
CA SER A 439 38.47 -4.25 -0.24
C SER A 439 39.94 -4.54 -0.56
N GLY A 440 40.78 -3.50 -0.54
CA GLY A 440 42.24 -3.59 -0.70
C GLY A 440 42.83 -2.64 -1.74
N SER A 441 43.84 -1.86 -1.37
CA SER A 441 44.44 -0.83 -2.26
C SER A 441 45.22 -1.40 -3.44
N LEU A 442 45.59 -2.69 -3.40
CA LEU A 442 46.34 -3.39 -4.46
C LEU A 442 45.48 -4.43 -5.19
N VAL A 443 44.17 -4.44 -4.96
CA VAL A 443 43.22 -5.27 -5.71
C VAL A 443 43.09 -4.70 -7.12
N THR A 444 43.25 -5.52 -8.15
CA THR A 444 43.02 -5.11 -9.54
C THR A 444 42.24 -6.20 -10.26
N ILE A 445 41.26 -5.80 -11.06
CA ILE A 445 40.51 -6.72 -11.93
C ILE A 445 41.19 -6.78 -13.29
N LYS A 446 41.42 -7.98 -13.79
CA LYS A 446 41.95 -8.25 -15.13
C LYS A 446 40.95 -9.04 -15.95
N THR A 447 41.01 -8.87 -17.26
CA THR A 447 40.14 -9.55 -18.22
C THR A 447 41.02 -10.39 -19.16
N GLU A 448 40.66 -11.65 -19.35
CA GLU A 448 41.28 -12.56 -20.31
C GLU A 448 40.79 -12.28 -21.74
N SER A 449 41.50 -12.82 -22.74
CA SER A 449 41.15 -12.61 -24.16
C SER A 449 39.77 -13.20 -24.54
N ASN A 450 39.26 -14.14 -23.75
CA ASN A 450 37.91 -14.73 -23.90
C ASN A 450 36.82 -13.94 -23.14
N GLY A 451 37.15 -12.81 -22.51
CA GLY A 451 36.22 -12.00 -21.74
C GLY A 451 36.11 -12.36 -20.25
N ASN A 452 36.69 -13.49 -19.80
CA ASN A 452 36.64 -13.87 -18.38
C ASN A 452 37.40 -12.88 -17.51
N LYS A 453 36.77 -12.42 -16.42
CA LYS A 453 37.41 -11.53 -15.44
C LYS A 453 37.93 -12.29 -14.23
N TYR A 454 39.03 -11.79 -13.66
CA TYR A 454 39.62 -12.32 -12.43
C TYR A 454 40.29 -11.22 -11.60
N LEU A 455 40.32 -11.43 -10.29
CA LEU A 455 41.01 -10.55 -9.35
C LEU A 455 42.49 -10.94 -9.22
N THR A 456 43.38 -9.94 -9.22
CA THR A 456 44.79 -10.11 -8.82
C THR A 456 45.06 -9.37 -7.53
N ASN A 457 45.77 -10.02 -6.62
CA ASN A 457 46.34 -9.42 -5.43
C ASN A 457 47.86 -9.69 -5.42
N GLY A 458 48.65 -8.69 -5.01
CA GLY A 458 50.08 -8.88 -4.75
C GLY A 458 50.32 -9.73 -3.48
N TYR A 459 51.58 -9.85 -3.05
CA TYR A 459 51.93 -10.56 -1.82
C TYR A 459 51.52 -9.76 -0.57
N ASN A 460 50.23 -9.74 -0.26
CA ASN A 460 49.64 -9.03 0.89
C ASN A 460 48.31 -9.68 1.31
N TRP A 461 47.78 -9.24 2.46
CA TRP A 461 46.53 -9.73 3.04
C TRP A 461 45.34 -8.77 2.90
N GLN A 462 45.43 -7.80 1.99
CA GLN A 462 44.47 -6.70 1.90
C GLN A 462 43.28 -6.97 0.96
N ALA A 463 43.26 -8.08 0.23
CA ALA A 463 42.14 -8.46 -0.63
C ALA A 463 41.12 -9.31 0.14
N TYR A 464 40.00 -8.69 0.54
CA TYR A 464 38.94 -9.37 1.29
C TYR A 464 37.55 -8.82 0.98
N GLN A 465 36.53 -9.59 1.35
CA GLN A 465 35.13 -9.17 1.35
C GLN A 465 34.49 -9.67 2.65
N ASP A 466 33.77 -8.77 3.33
CA ASP A 466 33.04 -9.13 4.54
C ASP A 466 31.70 -9.78 4.18
N LEU A 467 31.47 -10.99 4.68
CA LEU A 467 30.22 -11.72 4.53
C LEU A 467 29.41 -11.63 5.82
N ASN A 468 28.24 -11.00 5.76
CA ASN A 468 27.32 -10.92 6.90
C ASN A 468 26.36 -12.11 6.86
N LEU A 469 26.70 -13.18 7.59
CA LEU A 469 25.99 -14.46 7.55
C LEU A 469 25.04 -14.63 8.74
N SER A 470 23.92 -15.31 8.52
CA SER A 470 23.06 -15.81 9.61
C SER A 470 23.60 -17.16 10.10
N ALA A 471 23.05 -17.72 11.18
CA ALA A 471 23.43 -19.07 11.61
C ALA A 471 23.00 -20.11 10.54
N GLY A 472 23.94 -20.92 10.08
CA GLY A 472 23.73 -21.93 9.05
C GLY A 472 25.06 -22.54 8.57
N GLU A 473 24.98 -23.53 7.70
CA GLU A 473 26.15 -24.08 7.02
C GLU A 473 26.33 -23.42 5.65
N TYR A 474 27.55 -22.97 5.37
CA TYR A 474 27.91 -22.30 4.12
C TYR A 474 29.09 -22.97 3.47
N LYS A 475 29.04 -23.14 2.16
CA LYS A 475 30.16 -23.65 1.36
C LYS A 475 30.80 -22.52 0.57
N LEU A 476 32.03 -22.16 0.93
CA LEU A 476 32.85 -21.23 0.14
C LEU A 476 33.63 -22.02 -0.91
N THR A 477 33.49 -21.66 -2.18
CA THR A 477 34.26 -22.23 -3.28
C THR A 477 35.08 -21.14 -3.95
N ALA A 478 36.39 -21.36 -4.06
CA ALA A 478 37.28 -20.48 -4.81
C ALA A 478 38.01 -21.27 -5.90
N LYS A 479 38.18 -20.66 -7.07
CA LYS A 479 39.00 -21.20 -8.16
C LYS A 479 40.20 -20.28 -8.34
N THR A 480 41.39 -20.83 -8.27
CA THR A 480 42.62 -20.11 -8.60
C THR A 480 42.96 -20.30 -10.07
N LYS A 481 43.56 -19.28 -10.69
CA LYS A 481 44.07 -19.40 -12.05
C LYS A 481 45.20 -20.44 -12.07
N LYS A 482 45.07 -21.42 -12.97
CA LYS A 482 46.02 -22.54 -13.09
C LYS A 482 47.44 -21.98 -13.29
N LEU A 483 48.41 -22.53 -12.54
CA LEU A 483 49.85 -22.16 -12.58
C LEU A 483 50.24 -20.81 -11.95
N THR A 484 49.34 -20.09 -11.26
CA THR A 484 49.68 -18.80 -10.62
C THR A 484 49.69 -18.82 -9.09
N ALA A 485 49.38 -19.95 -8.45
CA ALA A 485 49.49 -20.13 -7.00
C ALA A 485 50.81 -20.84 -6.67
N THR A 486 51.59 -20.30 -5.73
CA THR A 486 52.90 -20.84 -5.33
C THR A 486 52.82 -22.07 -4.42
N THR A 487 51.63 -22.46 -3.94
CA THR A 487 51.35 -23.73 -3.23
C THR A 487 49.87 -24.11 -3.38
N GLN A 488 49.59 -25.42 -3.40
CA GLN A 488 48.25 -26.00 -3.44
C GLN A 488 47.67 -26.07 -2.00
N ALA A 489 46.39 -25.77 -1.84
CA ALA A 489 45.70 -25.82 -0.54
C ALA A 489 45.45 -27.27 -0.08
#